data_AF-A0A8D0B053-F1
#
_entry.id   AF-A0A8D0B053-F1
#
_cell.length_a   1.000
_cell.length_b   1.000
_cell.length_c   1.000
_cell.angle_alpha   90.00
_cell.angle_beta   90.00
_cell.angle_gamma   90.00
#
_symmetry.space_group_name_H-M   'P 1'
#
loop_
_entity.id
_entity.type
_entity.pdbx_description
1 polymer ?
#
loop_
_entity_poly.entity_id
_entity_poly.type
_entity_poly.pdbx_seq_one_letter_code
_entity_poly.pdbx_strand_id
1 'polypeptide(L)'
;ASIIAEKYLKETKRHYYITPSSYLQFINTFSTILQSTKEKTLNERACYHSGLTKILEATSHITDMQEELLVLGPQIEKKSKEIEELVEKLHKDALVVDQVRTIVKQDEEIMSAETRIVEDYAQQATDELNVVWPTLEKAIAALDALDKNHVAEIRVYTRPPPLVLTVMNAVCVLLQKKPNWTTAKLLLADPGFLKKLVTLDKDNLPEKVFLNLKRYLRSPDFSPAKVGLVSAACCSMCQWILALDHYHSVKKIEEHQQNLEAVYEQSIAEQEMLAARKDQTTCRLHSASVLNTALKDEMERWKESVDNLDQKLKGIMGDALVSAACIVYSGVLSARYRQQLTNECLKLCTESNIPVSPNYSLVNCMTEKNEVRKWQNAGLPLDEYSTENAILVKHGQRCPLLIDPEGQAYKWICQTAGKIHHINVTDAGYLRILENSMRVGETVLLQNFPETLESNMKPILKKEIYTKGGQEFIRIGDSEIEFNQNFR
;
A
#
# COMPACT_ATOMS: atom_id res chain seq x y z
N ALA A 1 -31.96 40.09 -30.63
CA ALA A 1 -30.83 41.04 -30.80
C ALA A 1 -31.19 42.25 -31.69
N SER A 2 -31.69 42.06 -32.92
CA SER A 2 -32.01 43.18 -33.84
C SER A 2 -33.05 44.19 -33.29
N ILE A 3 -34.15 43.70 -32.68
CA ILE A 3 -35.16 44.57 -32.04
C ILE A 3 -34.57 45.42 -30.92
N ILE A 4 -33.66 44.84 -30.13
CA ILE A 4 -32.97 45.55 -29.03
C ILE A 4 -32.03 46.62 -29.60
N ALA A 5 -31.33 46.32 -30.70
CA ALA A 5 -30.45 47.28 -31.37
C ALA A 5 -31.22 48.50 -31.90
N GLU A 6 -32.39 48.30 -32.52
CA GLU A 6 -33.24 49.40 -32.98
C GLU A 6 -33.75 50.26 -31.83
N LYS A 7 -34.18 49.63 -30.73
CA LYS A 7 -34.62 50.33 -29.53
C LYS A 7 -33.49 51.14 -28.89
N TYR A 8 -32.32 50.53 -28.78
CA TYR A 8 -31.11 51.17 -28.27
C TYR A 8 -30.74 52.40 -29.10
N LEU A 9 -30.79 52.31 -30.43
CA LEU A 9 -30.53 53.45 -31.32
C LEU A 9 -31.56 54.58 -31.12
N LYS A 10 -32.85 54.25 -31.02
CA LYS A 10 -33.92 55.25 -30.85
C LYS A 10 -33.74 56.05 -29.56
N GLU A 11 -33.42 55.37 -28.45
CA GLU A 11 -33.29 55.95 -27.11
C GLU A 11 -31.93 56.64 -26.88
N THR A 12 -30.81 56.02 -27.26
CA THR A 12 -29.46 56.50 -26.93
C THR A 12 -28.80 57.31 -28.04
N LYS A 13 -29.37 57.28 -29.26
CA LYS A 13 -28.77 57.83 -30.50
C LYS A 13 -27.42 57.20 -30.86
N ARG A 14 -27.06 56.06 -30.27
CA ARG A 14 -25.83 55.30 -30.58
C ARG A 14 -26.16 54.15 -31.52
N HIS A 15 -25.37 54.02 -32.58
CA HIS A 15 -25.52 52.93 -33.55
C HIS A 15 -24.88 51.64 -33.03
N TYR A 16 -25.62 50.54 -33.13
CA TYR A 16 -25.12 49.20 -32.88
C TYR A 16 -25.46 48.29 -34.06
N TYR A 17 -24.44 47.71 -34.68
CA TYR A 17 -24.59 46.90 -35.88
C TYR A 17 -24.46 45.42 -35.56
N ILE A 18 -25.44 44.63 -35.98
CA ILE A 18 -25.40 43.17 -35.93
C ILE A 18 -25.14 42.66 -37.33
N THR A 19 -24.07 41.90 -37.51
CA THR A 19 -23.63 41.40 -38.81
C THR A 19 -23.66 39.87 -38.84
N PRO A 20 -23.69 39.23 -40.02
CA PRO A 20 -23.52 37.77 -40.12
C PRO A 20 -22.22 37.27 -39.47
N SER A 21 -21.15 38.07 -39.53
CA SER A 21 -19.89 37.78 -38.82
C SER A 21 -20.06 37.72 -37.30
N SER A 22 -20.93 38.56 -36.73
CA SER A 22 -21.28 38.50 -35.30
C SER A 22 -21.97 37.19 -34.95
N TYR A 23 -22.79 36.63 -35.86
CA TYR A 23 -23.43 35.33 -35.65
C TYR A 23 -22.43 34.16 -35.71
N LEU A 24 -21.49 34.18 -36.66
CA LEU A 24 -20.39 33.20 -36.69
C LEU A 24 -19.54 33.26 -35.42
N GLN A 25 -19.26 34.47 -34.93
CA GLN A 25 -18.56 34.66 -33.66
C GLN A 25 -19.35 34.08 -32.47
N PHE A 26 -20.67 34.26 -32.46
CA PHE A 26 -21.54 33.66 -31.46
C PHE A 26 -21.44 32.13 -31.48
N ILE A 27 -21.52 31.49 -32.64
CA ILE A 27 -21.38 30.02 -32.76
C ILE A 27 -20.03 29.54 -32.23
N ASN A 28 -18.94 30.20 -32.63
CA ASN A 28 -17.60 29.82 -32.19
C ASN A 28 -17.44 30.01 -30.67
N THR A 29 -17.90 31.14 -30.15
CA THR A 29 -17.85 31.45 -28.71
C THR A 29 -18.68 30.45 -27.90
N PHE A 30 -19.88 30.11 -28.38
CA PHE A 30 -20.73 29.08 -27.79
C PHE A 30 -20.03 27.72 -27.76
N SER A 31 -19.44 27.28 -28.87
CA SER A 31 -18.74 25.99 -28.93
C SER A 31 -17.57 25.95 -27.94
N THR A 32 -16.77 27.02 -27.87
CA THR A 32 -15.63 27.10 -26.93
C THR A 32 -16.09 27.12 -25.47
N ILE A 33 -17.12 27.90 -25.13
CA ILE A 33 -17.66 27.97 -23.76
C ILE A 33 -18.25 26.63 -23.36
N LEU A 34 -19.08 26.02 -24.23
CA LEU A 34 -19.70 24.73 -23.95
C LEU A 34 -18.64 23.66 -23.69
N GLN A 35 -17.64 23.55 -24.57
CA GLN A 35 -16.58 22.56 -24.42
C GLN A 35 -15.77 22.77 -23.14
N SER A 36 -15.27 23.99 -22.93
CA SER A 36 -14.42 24.30 -21.78
C SER A 36 -15.16 24.16 -20.44
N THR A 37 -16.41 24.65 -20.35
CA THR A 37 -17.22 24.50 -19.13
C THR A 37 -17.57 23.03 -18.89
N LYS A 38 -17.93 22.27 -19.94
CA LYS A 38 -18.26 20.85 -19.81
C LYS A 38 -17.07 20.03 -19.33
N GLU A 39 -15.90 20.25 -19.91
CA GLU A 39 -14.66 19.58 -19.49
C GLU A 39 -14.31 19.89 -18.03
N LYS A 40 -14.39 21.17 -17.62
CA LYS A 40 -14.16 21.57 -16.22
C LYS A 40 -15.12 20.89 -15.26
N THR A 41 -16.42 20.97 -15.54
CA THR A 41 -17.46 20.37 -14.67
C THR A 41 -17.33 18.85 -14.60
N LEU A 42 -17.00 18.18 -15.72
CA LEU A 42 -16.76 16.73 -15.72
C LEU A 42 -15.50 16.35 -14.93
N ASN A 43 -14.42 17.13 -15.03
CA ASN A 43 -13.19 16.88 -14.28
C ASN A 43 -13.40 17.06 -12.77
N GLU A 44 -14.09 18.12 -12.35
CA GLU A 44 -14.47 18.33 -10.95
C GLU A 44 -15.33 17.18 -10.43
N ARG A 45 -16.33 16.78 -11.21
CA ARG A 45 -17.21 15.65 -10.90
C ARG A 45 -16.43 14.33 -10.76
N ALA A 46 -15.47 14.08 -11.65
CA ALA A 46 -14.61 12.90 -11.59
C ALA A 46 -13.73 12.88 -10.34
N CYS A 47 -13.17 14.03 -9.95
CA CYS A 47 -12.42 14.17 -8.70
C CYS A 47 -13.25 13.78 -7.48
N TYR A 48 -14.48 14.31 -7.36
CA TYR A 48 -15.37 13.95 -6.24
C TYR A 48 -15.76 12.48 -6.26
N HIS A 49 -16.09 11.91 -7.43
CA HIS A 49 -16.37 10.47 -7.55
C HIS A 49 -15.19 9.60 -7.15
N SER A 50 -13.97 9.95 -7.56
CA SER A 50 -12.76 9.25 -7.16
C SER A 50 -12.56 9.32 -5.64
N GLY A 51 -12.77 10.49 -5.04
CA GLY A 51 -12.70 10.68 -3.59
C GLY A 51 -13.73 9.82 -2.83
N LEU A 52 -14.99 9.84 -3.28
CA LEU A 52 -16.07 9.03 -2.71
C LEU A 52 -15.78 7.52 -2.82
N THR A 53 -15.27 7.08 -3.97
CA THR A 53 -14.88 5.67 -4.19
C THR A 53 -13.82 5.24 -3.19
N LYS A 54 -12.80 6.09 -2.96
CA LYS A 54 -11.74 5.82 -1.98
C LYS A 54 -12.26 5.76 -0.54
N ILE A 55 -13.22 6.61 -0.18
CA ILE A 55 -13.88 6.55 1.13
C ILE A 55 -14.65 5.23 1.27
N LEU A 56 -15.40 4.82 0.25
CA LEU A 56 -16.14 3.56 0.26
C LEU A 56 -15.21 2.34 0.39
N GLU A 57 -14.09 2.32 -0.34
CA GLU A 57 -13.05 1.30 -0.18
C GLU A 57 -12.51 1.27 1.26
N ALA A 58 -12.20 2.42 1.85
CA ALA A 58 -11.75 2.50 3.24
C ALA A 58 -12.80 1.99 4.23
N THR A 59 -14.09 2.28 4.01
CA THR A 59 -15.17 1.73 4.85
C THR A 59 -15.30 0.22 4.73
N SER A 60 -15.06 -0.35 3.55
CA SER A 60 -15.00 -1.81 3.34
C SER A 60 -13.83 -2.43 4.09
N HIS A 61 -12.65 -1.81 4.06
CA HIS A 61 -11.50 -2.32 4.81
C HIS A 61 -11.73 -2.26 6.33
N ILE A 62 -12.48 -1.28 6.82
CA ILE A 62 -12.88 -1.22 8.24
C ILE A 62 -13.78 -2.41 8.59
N THR A 63 -14.75 -2.76 7.74
CA THR A 63 -15.61 -3.92 7.99
C THR A 63 -14.81 -5.22 7.94
N ASP A 64 -13.87 -5.36 6.99
CA ASP A 64 -13.01 -6.55 6.89
C ASP A 64 -12.14 -6.71 8.15
N MET A 65 -11.54 -5.61 8.65
CA MET A 65 -10.76 -5.63 9.90
C MET A 65 -11.61 -5.97 11.13
N GLN A 66 -12.89 -5.55 11.17
CA GLN A 66 -13.81 -5.94 12.24
C GLN A 66 -14.09 -7.44 12.22
N GLU A 67 -14.31 -8.01 11.04
CA GLU A 67 -14.50 -9.45 10.87
C GLU A 67 -13.25 -10.24 11.24
N GLU A 68 -12.06 -9.77 10.84
CA GLU A 68 -10.78 -10.39 11.20
C GLU A 68 -10.59 -10.47 12.72
N LEU A 69 -10.93 -9.41 13.46
CA LEU A 69 -10.82 -9.40 14.93
C LEU A 69 -11.76 -10.40 15.61
N LEU A 70 -12.96 -10.63 15.04
CA LEU A 70 -13.89 -11.64 15.53
C LEU A 70 -13.34 -13.06 15.37
N VAL A 71 -12.53 -13.30 14.33
CA VAL A 71 -11.92 -14.60 14.04
C VAL A 71 -10.64 -14.83 14.87
N LEU A 72 -9.81 -13.79 15.05
CA LEU A 72 -8.53 -13.91 15.78
C LEU A 72 -8.73 -14.24 17.26
N GLY A 73 -9.79 -13.72 17.90
CA GLY A 73 -10.09 -13.99 19.32
C GLY A 73 -10.18 -15.50 19.65
N PRO A 74 -11.10 -16.24 19.02
CA PRO A 74 -11.24 -17.69 19.20
C PRO A 74 -9.97 -18.49 18.83
N GLN A 75 -9.21 -18.04 17.82
CA GLN A 75 -7.95 -18.71 17.44
C GLN A 75 -6.89 -18.63 18.55
N ILE A 76 -6.76 -17.46 19.17
CA ILE A 76 -5.84 -17.26 20.30
C ILE A 76 -6.27 -18.12 21.47
N GLU A 77 -7.57 -18.15 21.83
CA GLU A 77 -8.06 -19.00 22.92
C GLU A 77 -7.82 -20.49 22.66
N LYS A 78 -8.01 -20.95 21.41
CA LYS A 78 -7.72 -22.33 21.03
C LYS A 78 -6.23 -22.64 21.18
N LYS A 79 -5.36 -21.75 20.71
CA LYS A 79 -3.90 -21.91 20.82
C LYS A 79 -3.40 -21.87 22.26
N SER A 80 -3.98 -21.01 23.10
CA SER A 80 -3.70 -21.00 24.54
C SER A 80 -3.99 -22.37 25.18
N LYS A 81 -5.12 -23.00 24.83
CA LYS A 81 -5.46 -24.34 25.31
C LYS A 81 -4.51 -25.42 24.79
N GLU A 82 -4.13 -25.36 23.51
CA GLU A 82 -3.13 -26.28 22.93
C GLU A 82 -1.79 -26.17 23.67
N ILE A 83 -1.38 -24.95 24.06
CA ILE A 83 -0.17 -24.70 24.84
C ILE A 83 -0.31 -25.25 26.27
N GLU A 84 -1.43 -24.99 26.96
CA GLU A 84 -1.69 -25.54 28.30
C GLU A 84 -1.60 -27.09 28.29
N GLU A 85 -2.15 -27.75 27.27
CA GLU A 85 -2.05 -29.21 27.11
C GLU A 85 -0.61 -29.69 26.85
N LEU A 86 0.19 -28.94 26.09
CA LEU A 86 1.60 -29.25 25.84
C LEU A 86 2.43 -29.09 27.12
N VAL A 87 2.19 -28.01 27.87
CA VAL A 87 2.81 -27.76 29.17
C VAL A 87 2.46 -28.88 30.14
N GLU A 88 1.21 -29.33 30.20
CA GLU A 88 0.81 -30.45 31.08
C GLU A 88 1.52 -31.76 30.70
N LYS A 89 1.74 -32.02 29.41
CA LYS A 89 2.51 -33.19 28.95
C LYS A 89 3.98 -33.09 29.35
N LEU A 90 4.60 -31.92 29.16
CA LEU A 90 5.97 -31.66 29.59
C LEU A 90 6.12 -31.85 31.11
N HIS A 91 5.16 -31.39 31.91
CA HIS A 91 5.16 -31.61 33.36
C HIS A 91 5.03 -33.10 33.74
N LYS A 92 4.21 -33.87 33.02
CA LYS A 92 4.08 -35.32 33.26
C LYS A 92 5.35 -36.07 32.90
N ASP A 93 5.99 -35.72 31.79
CA ASP A 93 7.24 -36.34 31.35
C ASP A 93 8.41 -35.92 32.27
N ALA A 94 8.39 -34.68 32.76
CA ALA A 94 9.26 -34.20 33.83
C ALA A 94 9.11 -35.06 35.10
N LEU A 95 7.89 -35.31 35.57
CA LEU A 95 7.63 -36.18 36.74
C LEU A 95 8.08 -37.63 36.51
N VAL A 96 8.13 -38.13 35.27
CA VAL A 96 8.65 -39.47 34.95
C VAL A 96 10.18 -39.52 35.05
N VAL A 97 10.87 -38.43 34.69
CA VAL A 97 12.31 -38.26 34.92
C VAL A 97 12.60 -38.04 36.42
N ASP A 98 11.81 -37.22 37.09
CA ASP A 98 11.91 -36.92 38.52
C ASP A 98 11.44 -38.08 39.43
N GLN A 99 10.71 -39.07 38.93
CA GLN A 99 10.47 -40.34 39.64
C GLN A 99 11.76 -41.16 39.85
N VAL A 100 12.88 -40.74 39.26
CA VAL A 100 14.24 -41.19 39.60
C VAL A 100 14.83 -40.40 40.80
N ARG A 101 14.23 -39.28 41.23
CA ARG A 101 14.64 -38.46 42.40
C ARG A 101 13.45 -37.74 43.09
N THR A 102 12.80 -38.39 44.06
CA THR A 102 11.87 -37.78 45.04
C THR A 102 12.58 -36.76 45.98
N ILE A 103 12.07 -35.63 46.53
CA ILE A 103 10.72 -35.04 46.82
C ILE A 103 10.86 -33.48 46.96
N VAL A 104 9.73 -32.75 46.77
CA VAL A 104 9.27 -31.43 47.32
C VAL A 104 9.81 -30.12 46.68
N LYS A 105 9.07 -28.99 46.56
CA LYS A 105 7.91 -28.45 47.31
C LYS A 105 7.23 -27.27 46.57
N GLN A 106 5.90 -27.31 46.51
CA GLN A 106 4.88 -26.22 46.60
C GLN A 106 5.06 -24.92 45.80
N ASP A 107 4.34 -24.87 44.66
CA ASP A 107 3.40 -23.85 44.17
C ASP A 107 3.49 -22.42 44.76
N GLU A 108 4.11 -21.52 43.98
CA GLU A 108 3.66 -20.14 43.76
C GLU A 108 4.33 -19.43 42.55
N GLU A 109 5.17 -20.13 41.76
CA GLU A 109 5.93 -19.56 40.64
C GLU A 109 5.38 -19.92 39.23
N ILE A 110 4.15 -20.41 39.07
CA ILE A 110 3.70 -21.19 37.88
C ILE A 110 3.99 -20.52 36.51
N MET A 111 3.79 -19.21 36.30
CA MET A 111 4.00 -18.57 34.98
C MET A 111 5.46 -18.24 34.64
N SER A 112 6.33 -17.96 35.63
CA SER A 112 7.78 -17.83 35.38
C SER A 112 8.54 -19.15 35.57
N ALA A 113 7.91 -20.09 36.28
CA ALA A 113 8.38 -21.45 36.43
C ALA A 113 8.16 -22.22 35.13
N GLU A 114 7.07 -22.06 34.40
CA GLU A 114 6.85 -22.79 33.13
C GLU A 114 7.98 -22.57 32.10
N THR A 115 8.43 -21.32 31.90
CA THR A 115 9.58 -21.03 31.01
C THR A 115 10.89 -21.55 31.59
N ARG A 116 11.08 -21.45 32.91
CA ARG A 116 12.27 -21.93 33.61
C ARG A 116 12.32 -23.45 33.71
N ILE A 117 11.17 -24.13 33.71
CA ILE A 117 11.03 -25.58 33.66
C ILE A 117 11.50 -26.06 32.30
N VAL A 118 11.11 -25.44 31.19
CA VAL A 118 11.66 -25.86 29.89
C VAL A 118 13.19 -25.69 29.83
N GLU A 119 13.71 -24.56 30.33
CA GLU A 119 15.15 -24.27 30.32
C GLU A 119 15.99 -25.13 31.30
N ASP A 120 15.54 -25.30 32.55
CA ASP A 120 16.21 -26.13 33.56
C ASP A 120 16.19 -27.62 33.15
N TYR A 121 15.19 -28.07 32.39
CA TYR A 121 15.09 -29.46 31.94
C TYR A 121 15.90 -29.75 30.69
N ALA A 122 16.01 -28.82 29.75
CA ALA A 122 16.96 -28.92 28.64
C ALA A 122 18.40 -29.12 29.18
N GLN A 123 18.75 -28.40 30.25
CA GLN A 123 20.02 -28.62 30.95
C GLN A 123 20.07 -29.99 31.63
N GLN A 124 19.02 -30.41 32.34
CA GLN A 124 18.99 -31.72 33.01
C GLN A 124 19.13 -32.91 32.05
N ALA A 125 18.47 -32.91 30.89
CA ALA A 125 18.58 -33.98 29.90
C ALA A 125 20.02 -34.09 29.36
N THR A 126 20.66 -32.94 29.09
CA THR A 126 22.07 -32.90 28.69
C THR A 126 23.01 -33.36 29.82
N ASP A 127 22.69 -33.01 31.08
CA ASP A 127 23.45 -33.42 32.25
C ASP A 127 23.34 -34.93 32.51
N GLU A 128 22.16 -35.54 32.34
CA GLU A 128 21.98 -36.99 32.43
C GLU A 128 22.77 -37.73 31.35
N LEU A 129 22.76 -37.23 30.11
CA LEU A 129 23.60 -37.76 29.05
C LEU A 129 25.10 -37.67 29.41
N ASN A 130 25.52 -36.53 29.97
CA ASN A 130 26.89 -36.29 30.43
C ASN A 130 27.31 -37.19 31.60
N VAL A 131 26.37 -37.70 32.41
CA VAL A 131 26.62 -38.68 33.48
C VAL A 131 26.79 -40.10 32.91
N VAL A 132 26.05 -40.46 31.86
CA VAL A 132 26.12 -41.79 31.23
C VAL A 132 27.32 -41.92 30.30
N TRP A 133 27.71 -40.84 29.63
CA TRP A 133 28.87 -40.77 28.75
C TRP A 133 30.18 -41.31 29.35
N PRO A 134 30.65 -40.88 30.54
CA PRO A 134 31.89 -41.37 31.13
C PRO A 134 31.80 -42.84 31.55
N THR A 135 30.59 -43.35 31.83
CA THR A 135 30.38 -44.76 32.14
C THR A 135 30.53 -45.62 30.88
N LEU A 136 30.06 -45.11 29.74
CA LEU A 136 30.24 -45.75 28.44
C LEU A 136 31.70 -45.69 27.97
N GLU A 137 32.39 -44.55 28.10
CA GLU A 137 33.81 -44.43 27.76
C GLU A 137 34.69 -45.36 28.60
N LYS A 138 34.42 -45.45 29.91
CA LYS A 138 35.09 -46.42 30.80
C LYS A 138 34.89 -47.86 30.32
N ALA A 139 33.69 -48.20 29.84
CA ALA A 139 33.40 -49.53 29.33
C ALA A 139 34.06 -49.81 27.97
N ILE A 140 34.16 -48.81 27.08
CA ILE A 140 34.88 -48.90 25.81
C ILE A 140 36.39 -49.05 26.06
N ALA A 141 36.96 -48.29 26.99
CA ALA A 141 38.36 -48.42 27.39
C ALA A 141 38.68 -49.81 27.97
N ALA A 142 37.77 -50.36 28.79
CA ALA A 142 37.89 -51.72 29.32
C ALA A 142 37.78 -52.80 28.24
N LEU A 143 37.14 -52.50 27.10
CA LEU A 143 37.03 -53.38 25.94
C LEU A 143 38.26 -53.30 25.03
N ASP A 144 38.84 -52.10 24.86
CA ASP A 144 40.08 -51.87 24.08
C ASP A 144 41.32 -52.42 24.80
N ALA A 145 41.28 -52.47 26.14
CA ALA A 145 42.31 -53.10 26.98
C ALA A 145 42.36 -54.64 26.87
N LEU A 146 41.47 -55.28 26.10
CA LEU A 146 41.49 -56.74 25.90
C LEU A 146 42.45 -57.15 24.79
N ASP A 147 43.40 -58.02 25.15
CA ASP A 147 44.36 -58.59 24.20
C ASP A 147 43.80 -59.81 23.43
N LYS A 148 44.47 -60.17 22.32
CA LYS A 148 44.20 -61.36 21.50
C LYS A 148 44.16 -62.67 22.30
N ASN A 149 44.87 -62.72 23.43
CA ASN A 149 44.92 -63.88 24.33
C ASN A 149 43.58 -64.12 25.04
N HIS A 150 42.89 -63.06 25.46
CA HIS A 150 41.59 -63.17 26.13
C HIS A 150 40.48 -63.62 25.17
N VAL A 151 40.58 -63.24 23.88
CA VAL A 151 39.68 -63.73 22.83
C VAL A 151 39.97 -65.20 22.50
N ALA A 152 41.24 -65.61 22.53
CA ALA A 152 41.63 -66.99 22.31
C ALA A 152 41.08 -67.94 23.39
N GLU A 153 41.00 -67.49 24.65
CA GLU A 153 40.43 -68.24 25.79
C GLU A 153 38.97 -68.63 25.53
N ILE A 154 38.14 -67.69 25.09
CA ILE A 154 36.72 -67.92 24.81
C ILE A 154 36.54 -68.81 23.56
N ARG A 155 37.46 -68.73 22.60
CA ARG A 155 37.37 -69.47 21.33
C ARG A 155 37.58 -70.98 21.48
N VAL A 156 38.31 -71.41 22.51
CA VAL A 156 38.65 -72.82 22.77
C VAL A 156 37.44 -73.63 23.23
N TYR A 157 36.39 -73.00 23.76
CA TYR A 157 35.20 -73.70 24.22
C TYR A 157 34.53 -74.53 23.10
N THR A 158 34.44 -75.85 23.34
CA THR A 158 33.66 -76.79 22.52
C THR A 158 32.17 -76.71 22.85
N ARG A 159 31.83 -76.52 24.14
CA ARG A 159 30.51 -76.14 24.64
C ARG A 159 30.68 -74.96 25.61
N PRO A 160 30.19 -73.75 25.28
CA PRO A 160 30.37 -72.58 26.13
C PRO A 160 29.53 -72.67 27.40
N PRO A 161 30.00 -72.12 28.53
CA PRO A 161 29.17 -71.89 29.71
C PRO A 161 27.92 -71.06 29.35
N PRO A 162 26.78 -71.28 30.03
CA PRO A 162 25.51 -70.61 29.71
C PRO A 162 25.62 -69.07 29.80
N LEU A 163 26.38 -68.54 30.76
CA LEU A 163 26.63 -67.09 30.91
C LEU A 163 27.49 -66.51 29.78
N VAL A 164 28.48 -67.27 29.30
CA VAL A 164 29.32 -66.85 28.17
C VAL A 164 28.49 -66.86 26.88
N LEU A 165 27.59 -67.83 26.74
CA LEU A 165 26.69 -67.92 25.60
C LEU A 165 25.69 -66.76 25.55
N THR A 166 25.13 -66.34 26.70
CA THR A 166 24.20 -65.20 26.75
C THR A 166 24.89 -63.87 26.42
N VAL A 167 26.09 -63.62 26.95
CA VAL A 167 26.89 -62.44 26.61
C VAL A 167 27.28 -62.43 25.14
N MET A 168 27.76 -63.55 24.59
CA MET A 168 28.13 -63.63 23.18
C MET A 168 26.92 -63.52 22.24
N ASN A 169 25.76 -64.04 22.62
CA ASN A 169 24.52 -63.83 21.87
C ASN A 169 24.08 -62.37 21.90
N ALA A 170 24.23 -61.67 23.03
CA ALA A 170 23.96 -60.24 23.14
C ALA A 170 24.92 -59.40 22.28
N VAL A 171 26.22 -59.74 22.24
CA VAL A 171 27.19 -59.14 21.31
C VAL A 171 26.80 -59.41 19.85
N CYS A 172 26.36 -60.62 19.51
CA CYS A 172 25.90 -60.96 18.16
C CYS A 172 24.67 -60.13 17.75
N VAL A 173 23.75 -59.88 18.69
CA VAL A 173 22.57 -59.04 18.46
C VAL A 173 22.97 -57.59 18.17
N LEU A 174 23.90 -57.01 18.94
CA LEU A 174 24.42 -55.65 18.69
C LEU A 174 25.13 -55.52 17.33
N LEU A 175 25.87 -56.56 16.91
CA LEU A 175 26.49 -56.64 15.58
C LEU A 175 25.52 -57.04 14.45
N GLN A 176 24.21 -57.12 14.74
CA GLN A 176 23.16 -57.49 13.78
C GLN A 176 23.39 -58.86 13.10
N LYS A 177 23.98 -59.82 13.82
CA LYS A 177 24.17 -61.21 13.39
C LYS A 177 23.21 -62.14 14.14
N LYS A 178 22.93 -63.30 13.55
CA LYS A 178 22.03 -64.29 14.16
C LYS A 178 22.61 -64.74 15.51
N PRO A 179 21.86 -64.72 16.63
CA PRO A 179 22.37 -65.11 17.94
C PRO A 179 22.51 -66.64 18.02
N ASN A 180 23.69 -67.16 17.70
CA ASN A 180 24.03 -68.56 17.92
C ASN A 180 25.53 -68.73 18.17
N TRP A 181 25.92 -69.81 18.84
CA TRP A 181 27.33 -70.07 19.15
C TRP A 181 28.21 -70.22 17.90
N THR A 182 27.66 -70.78 16.81
CA THR A 182 28.39 -70.97 15.56
C THR A 182 28.82 -69.65 14.93
N THR A 183 27.96 -68.64 14.94
CA THR A 183 28.28 -67.29 14.43
C THR A 183 29.12 -66.51 15.43
N ALA A 184 28.88 -66.65 16.75
CA ALA A 184 29.73 -66.06 17.77
C ALA A 184 31.19 -66.55 17.65
N LYS A 185 31.38 -67.85 17.41
CA LYS A 185 32.71 -68.46 17.19
C LYS A 185 33.37 -67.98 15.91
N LEU A 186 32.59 -67.72 14.85
CA LEU A 186 33.08 -67.12 13.61
C LEU A 186 33.52 -65.66 13.82
N LEU A 187 32.77 -64.89 14.63
CA LEU A 187 33.11 -63.52 14.99
C LEU A 187 34.37 -63.45 15.86
N LEU A 188 34.52 -64.36 16.83
CA LEU A 188 35.73 -64.48 17.67
C LEU A 188 36.98 -64.93 16.88
N ALA A 189 36.81 -65.47 15.67
CA ALA A 189 37.93 -65.87 14.80
C ALA A 189 38.48 -64.71 13.95
N ASP A 190 37.71 -63.62 13.80
CA ASP A 190 38.09 -62.45 13.03
C ASP A 190 39.15 -61.62 13.77
N PRO A 191 40.35 -61.37 13.19
CA PRO A 191 41.37 -60.55 13.82
C PRO A 191 40.94 -59.09 14.07
N GLY A 192 39.89 -58.61 13.40
CA GLY A 192 39.32 -57.27 13.60
C GLY A 192 38.16 -57.21 14.60
N PHE A 193 37.81 -58.30 15.30
CA PHE A 193 36.61 -58.38 16.15
C PHE A 193 36.52 -57.30 17.23
N LEU A 194 37.57 -57.10 18.03
CA LEU A 194 37.56 -56.10 19.11
C LEU A 194 37.49 -54.67 18.56
N LYS A 195 38.23 -54.40 17.47
CA LYS A 195 38.17 -53.10 16.77
C LYS A 195 36.73 -52.80 16.31
N LYS A 196 36.02 -53.81 15.77
CA LYS A 196 34.61 -53.66 15.35
C LYS A 196 33.64 -53.36 16.49
N LEU A 197 33.92 -53.81 17.71
CA LEU A 197 33.11 -53.49 18.88
C LEU A 197 33.39 -52.08 19.41
N VAL A 198 34.66 -51.66 19.41
CA VAL A 198 35.08 -50.33 19.83
C VAL A 198 34.63 -49.25 18.84
N THR A 199 34.69 -49.53 17.54
CA THR A 199 34.26 -48.61 16.47
C THR A 199 32.79 -48.76 16.10
N LEU A 200 31.97 -49.44 16.91
CA LEU A 200 30.55 -49.60 16.64
C LEU A 200 29.87 -48.23 16.67
N ASP A 201 29.10 -47.92 15.63
CA ASP A 201 28.32 -46.68 15.57
C ASP A 201 27.18 -46.75 16.60
N LYS A 202 27.42 -46.16 17.77
CA LYS A 202 26.49 -46.11 18.91
C LYS A 202 25.24 -45.27 18.64
N ASP A 203 25.29 -44.39 17.64
CA ASP A 203 24.25 -43.39 17.38
C ASP A 203 23.21 -43.87 16.36
N ASN A 204 23.57 -44.80 15.46
CA ASN A 204 22.71 -45.27 14.36
C ASN A 204 22.21 -46.72 14.49
N LEU A 205 22.21 -47.31 15.68
CA LEU A 205 21.72 -48.68 15.89
C LEU A 205 20.17 -48.74 15.85
N PRO A 206 19.55 -49.66 15.08
CA PRO A 206 18.10 -49.77 15.02
C PRO A 206 17.46 -50.18 16.35
N GLU A 207 16.33 -49.58 16.70
CA GLU A 207 15.59 -49.87 17.95
C GLU A 207 15.23 -51.37 18.13
N LYS A 208 15.04 -52.09 17.02
CA LYS A 208 14.82 -53.55 16.99
C LYS A 208 15.96 -54.32 17.66
N VAL A 209 17.18 -53.81 17.61
CA VAL A 209 18.37 -54.41 18.23
C VAL A 209 18.26 -54.33 19.75
N PHE A 210 17.96 -53.16 20.30
CA PHE A 210 17.81 -52.95 21.74
C PHE A 210 16.57 -53.66 22.32
N LEU A 211 15.47 -53.76 21.57
CA LEU A 211 14.31 -54.57 21.98
C LEU A 211 14.65 -56.06 22.14
N ASN A 212 15.49 -56.61 21.24
CA ASN A 212 15.98 -57.98 21.36
C ASN A 212 17.04 -58.12 22.46
N LEU A 213 17.86 -57.08 22.69
CA LEU A 213 18.85 -57.01 23.76
C LEU A 213 18.19 -57.04 25.15
N LYS A 214 17.08 -56.30 25.33
CA LYS A 214 16.29 -56.26 26.58
C LYS A 214 15.82 -57.64 27.04
N ARG A 215 15.68 -58.63 26.15
CA ARG A 215 15.34 -60.01 26.51
C ARG A 215 16.44 -60.71 27.30
N TYR A 216 17.70 -60.37 27.03
CA TYR A 216 18.87 -60.90 27.72
C TYR A 216 19.17 -60.10 29.00
N LEU A 217 19.01 -58.77 28.93
CA LEU A 217 19.28 -57.85 30.05
C LEU A 217 18.30 -57.99 31.21
N ARG A 218 17.06 -58.45 30.97
CA ARG A 218 16.07 -58.74 32.03
C ARG A 218 16.44 -59.95 32.89
N SER A 219 17.38 -60.80 32.45
CA SER A 219 17.79 -61.96 33.25
C SER A 219 18.70 -61.53 34.41
N PRO A 220 18.41 -61.90 35.66
CA PRO A 220 19.18 -61.48 36.84
C PRO A 220 20.62 -62.04 36.87
N ASP A 221 20.95 -62.90 35.92
CA ASP A 221 22.27 -63.51 35.76
C ASP A 221 23.20 -62.73 34.81
N PHE A 222 22.67 -61.74 34.09
CA PHE A 222 23.43 -60.84 33.21
C PHE A 222 24.00 -59.65 34.01
N SER A 223 24.99 -59.93 34.87
CA SER A 223 25.69 -58.93 35.67
C SER A 223 27.21 -59.04 35.47
N PRO A 224 27.94 -57.93 35.30
CA PRO A 224 29.40 -57.95 35.14
C PRO A 224 30.10 -58.71 36.28
N ALA A 225 29.61 -58.60 37.52
CA ALA A 225 30.17 -59.29 38.67
C ALA A 225 30.03 -60.83 38.60
N LYS A 226 28.90 -61.35 38.08
CA LYS A 226 28.67 -62.79 37.92
C LYS A 226 29.42 -63.36 36.71
N VAL A 227 29.47 -62.59 35.62
CA VAL A 227 30.15 -62.98 34.37
C VAL A 227 31.68 -62.95 34.53
N GLY A 228 32.21 -62.00 35.32
CA GLY A 228 33.65 -61.89 35.60
C GLY A 228 34.25 -63.06 36.36
N LEU A 229 33.44 -63.84 37.09
CA LEU A 229 33.88 -65.10 37.71
C LEU A 229 34.16 -66.21 36.68
N VAL A 230 33.59 -66.10 35.47
CA VAL A 230 33.69 -67.10 34.41
C VAL A 230 34.68 -66.67 33.32
N SER A 231 34.69 -65.39 32.96
CA SER A 231 35.67 -64.85 32.01
C SER A 231 35.84 -63.34 32.16
N ALA A 232 37.09 -62.89 32.25
CA ALA A 232 37.44 -61.47 32.30
C ALA A 232 37.00 -60.72 31.01
N ALA A 233 37.17 -61.34 29.84
CA ALA A 233 36.74 -60.72 28.57
C ALA A 233 35.21 -60.60 28.44
N CYS A 234 34.45 -61.60 28.91
CA CYS A 234 32.99 -61.49 28.92
C CYS A 234 32.49 -60.45 29.93
N CYS A 235 33.24 -60.17 31.00
CA CYS A 235 32.94 -59.10 31.96
C CYS A 235 32.97 -57.71 31.29
N SER A 236 34.07 -57.37 30.61
CA SER A 236 34.20 -56.10 29.90
C SER A 236 33.15 -55.94 28.80
N MET A 237 32.86 -57.01 28.04
CA MET A 237 31.79 -57.00 27.03
C MET A 237 30.41 -56.81 27.66
N CYS A 238 30.13 -57.43 28.81
CA CYS A 238 28.87 -57.27 29.54
C CYS A 238 28.69 -55.83 30.07
N GLN A 239 29.75 -55.22 30.61
CA GLN A 239 29.74 -53.84 31.09
C GLN A 239 29.51 -52.84 29.95
N TRP A 240 30.13 -53.07 28.79
CA TRP A 240 29.92 -52.28 27.58
C TRP A 240 28.50 -52.37 27.04
N ILE A 241 27.91 -53.57 27.01
CA ILE A 241 26.51 -53.77 26.58
C ILE A 241 25.53 -53.01 27.49
N LEU A 242 25.73 -53.08 28.82
CA LEU A 242 24.88 -52.40 29.79
C LEU A 242 25.00 -50.87 29.68
N ALA A 243 26.21 -50.35 29.51
CA ALA A 243 26.44 -48.92 29.31
C ALA A 243 25.84 -48.41 28.00
N LEU A 244 25.86 -49.21 26.93
CA LEU A 244 25.24 -48.87 25.64
C LEU A 244 23.70 -48.84 25.71
N ASP A 245 23.07 -49.81 26.38
CA ASP A 245 21.60 -49.83 26.54
C ASP A 245 21.12 -48.64 27.39
N HIS A 246 21.87 -48.28 28.43
CA HIS A 246 21.60 -47.10 29.25
C HIS A 246 21.75 -45.80 28.43
N TYR A 247 22.85 -45.66 27.68
CA TYR A 247 23.10 -44.51 26.80
C TYR A 247 21.98 -44.34 25.75
N HIS A 248 21.61 -45.42 25.05
CA HIS A 248 20.53 -45.39 24.07
C HIS A 248 19.17 -45.03 24.69
N SER A 249 18.91 -45.48 25.92
CA SER A 249 17.65 -45.17 26.62
C SER A 249 17.57 -43.69 27.02
N VAL A 250 18.66 -43.10 27.53
CA VAL A 250 18.74 -41.68 27.88
C VAL A 250 18.68 -40.80 26.63
N LYS A 251 19.44 -41.13 25.58
CA LYS A 251 19.42 -40.40 24.31
C LYS A 251 18.01 -40.35 23.67
N LYS A 252 17.24 -41.43 23.78
CA LYS A 252 15.86 -41.46 23.27
C LYS A 252 14.92 -40.52 24.04
N ILE A 253 15.11 -40.43 25.36
CA ILE A 253 14.33 -39.52 26.21
C ILE A 253 14.67 -38.07 25.84
N GLU A 254 15.95 -37.76 25.71
CA GLU A 254 16.44 -36.45 25.26
C GLU A 254 15.91 -36.07 23.86
N GLU A 255 15.97 -36.97 22.87
CA GLU A 255 15.41 -36.72 21.54
C GLU A 255 13.90 -36.47 21.56
N HIS A 256 13.15 -37.20 22.39
CA HIS A 256 11.71 -36.99 22.53
C HIS A 256 11.40 -35.63 23.18
N GLN A 257 12.19 -35.26 24.19
CA GLN A 257 12.06 -33.99 24.91
C GLN A 257 12.40 -32.81 24.01
N GLN A 258 13.54 -32.82 23.32
CA GLN A 258 13.93 -31.76 22.36
C GLN A 258 12.87 -31.53 21.29
N ASN A 259 12.20 -32.59 20.82
CA ASN A 259 11.10 -32.47 19.87
C ASN A 259 9.85 -31.81 20.49
N LEU A 260 9.50 -32.15 21.74
CA LEU A 260 8.37 -31.54 22.44
C LEU A 260 8.63 -30.06 22.76
N GLU A 261 9.86 -29.73 23.15
CA GLU A 261 10.31 -28.36 23.39
C GLU A 261 10.25 -27.52 22.11
N ALA A 262 10.78 -28.04 21.00
CA ALA A 262 10.71 -27.35 19.71
C ALA A 262 9.25 -27.07 19.27
N VAL A 263 8.34 -28.03 19.50
CA VAL A 263 6.91 -27.85 19.20
C VAL A 263 6.28 -26.80 20.14
N TYR A 264 6.68 -26.77 21.41
CA TYR A 264 6.22 -25.79 22.39
C TYR A 264 6.69 -24.37 22.03
N GLU A 265 7.99 -24.19 21.75
CA GLU A 265 8.55 -22.91 21.31
C GLU A 265 7.87 -22.40 20.03
N GLN A 266 7.65 -23.28 19.05
CA GLN A 266 6.92 -22.93 17.84
C GLN A 266 5.48 -22.49 18.16
N SER A 267 4.79 -23.19 19.06
CA SER A 267 3.41 -22.87 19.42
C SER A 267 3.30 -21.54 20.16
N ILE A 268 4.25 -21.22 21.06
CA ILE A 268 4.33 -19.90 21.71
C ILE A 268 4.58 -18.82 20.67
N ALA A 269 5.56 -19.01 19.78
CA ALA A 269 5.86 -18.02 18.75
C ALA A 269 4.64 -17.76 17.84
N GLU A 270 3.87 -18.80 17.48
CA GLU A 270 2.61 -18.67 16.76
C GLU A 270 1.56 -17.88 17.56
N GLN A 271 1.42 -18.14 18.86
CA GLN A 271 0.49 -17.42 19.74
C GLN A 271 0.86 -15.94 19.88
N GLU A 272 2.15 -15.62 20.10
CA GLU A 272 2.66 -14.25 20.19
C GLU A 272 2.44 -13.49 18.88
N MET A 273 2.67 -14.13 17.73
CA MET A 273 2.38 -13.54 16.42
C MET A 273 0.89 -13.24 16.24
N LEU A 274 0.00 -14.14 16.67
CA LEU A 274 -1.45 -13.92 16.62
C LEU A 274 -1.89 -12.79 17.56
N ALA A 275 -1.32 -12.72 18.77
CA ALA A 275 -1.58 -11.65 19.73
C ALA A 275 -1.10 -10.29 19.20
N ALA A 276 0.12 -10.21 18.67
CA ALA A 276 0.65 -9.00 18.04
C ALA A 276 -0.19 -8.56 16.83
N ARG A 277 -0.68 -9.51 16.02
CA ARG A 277 -1.57 -9.23 14.89
C ARG A 277 -2.92 -8.68 15.36
N LYS A 278 -3.49 -9.24 16.43
CA LYS A 278 -4.72 -8.72 17.04
C LYS A 278 -4.52 -7.29 17.53
N ASP A 279 -3.46 -7.01 18.27
CA ASP A 279 -3.18 -5.67 18.80
C ASP A 279 -2.89 -4.64 17.71
N GLN A 280 -2.19 -5.04 16.65
CA GLN A 280 -2.01 -4.18 15.48
C GLN A 280 -3.34 -3.88 14.79
N THR A 281 -4.20 -4.88 14.63
CA THR A 281 -5.50 -4.73 13.97
C THR A 281 -6.48 -3.91 14.79
N THR A 282 -6.50 -4.04 16.13
CA THR A 282 -7.30 -3.20 17.02
C THR A 282 -6.84 -1.73 16.97
N CYS A 283 -5.53 -1.47 16.99
CA CYS A 283 -4.98 -0.13 16.83
C CYS A 283 -5.39 0.49 15.49
N ARG A 284 -5.21 -0.25 14.38
CA ARG A 284 -5.60 0.20 13.04
C ARG A 284 -7.09 0.45 12.95
N LEU A 285 -7.92 -0.43 13.50
CA LEU A 285 -9.37 -0.27 13.52
C LEU A 285 -9.78 0.98 14.31
N HIS A 286 -9.15 1.24 15.45
CA HIS A 286 -9.44 2.43 16.24
C HIS A 286 -9.13 3.71 15.44
N SER A 287 -7.94 3.80 14.85
CA SER A 287 -7.57 4.94 13.99
C SER A 287 -8.52 5.08 12.79
N ALA A 288 -8.87 3.97 12.14
CA ALA A 288 -9.76 3.97 10.99
C ALA A 288 -11.20 4.37 11.37
N SER A 289 -11.69 3.98 12.56
CA SER A 289 -12.97 4.39 13.10
C SER A 289 -13.06 5.91 13.32
N VAL A 290 -12.02 6.50 13.92
CA VAL A 290 -11.92 7.97 14.13
C VAL A 290 -11.87 8.71 12.79
N LEU A 291 -11.13 8.18 11.81
CA LEU A 291 -11.10 8.75 10.46
C LEU A 291 -12.46 8.64 9.77
N ASN A 292 -13.16 7.50 9.93
CA ASN A 292 -14.46 7.28 9.31
C ASN A 292 -15.53 8.24 9.85
N THR A 293 -15.51 8.54 11.16
CA THR A 293 -16.44 9.54 11.72
C THR A 293 -16.19 10.93 11.13
N ALA A 294 -14.94 11.35 10.99
CA ALA A 294 -14.59 12.63 10.36
C ALA A 294 -14.92 12.66 8.86
N LEU A 295 -14.69 11.55 8.14
CA LEU A 295 -14.93 11.44 6.71
C LEU A 295 -16.40 11.30 6.35
N LYS A 296 -17.26 10.87 7.28
CA LYS A 296 -18.69 10.72 7.05
C LYS A 296 -19.35 12.04 6.66
N ASP A 297 -19.06 13.11 7.40
CA ASP A 297 -19.60 14.44 7.11
C ASP A 297 -19.10 14.97 5.76
N GLU A 298 -17.82 14.71 5.43
CA GLU A 298 -17.26 15.10 4.12
C GLU A 298 -17.87 14.27 2.98
N MET A 299 -18.15 12.98 3.20
CA MET A 299 -18.81 12.13 2.23
C MET A 299 -20.20 12.65 1.86
N GLU A 300 -20.99 13.08 2.85
CA GLU A 300 -22.29 13.71 2.60
C GLU A 300 -22.15 14.99 1.79
N ARG A 301 -21.20 15.88 2.15
CA ARG A 301 -20.94 17.11 1.38
C ARG A 301 -20.45 16.85 -0.04
N TRP A 302 -19.59 15.85 -0.25
CA TRP A 302 -19.10 15.50 -1.58
C TRP A 302 -20.20 14.90 -2.45
N LYS A 303 -21.10 14.10 -1.85
CA LYS A 303 -22.29 13.59 -2.53
C LYS A 303 -23.21 14.73 -2.97
N GLU A 304 -23.50 15.67 -2.08
CA GLU A 304 -24.24 16.90 -2.44
C GLU A 304 -23.53 17.70 -3.53
N SER A 305 -22.20 17.79 -3.49
CA SER A 305 -21.41 18.48 -4.51
C SER A 305 -21.51 17.79 -5.88
N VAL A 306 -21.47 16.45 -5.93
CA VAL A 306 -21.70 15.67 -7.15
C VAL A 306 -23.12 15.89 -7.67
N ASP A 307 -24.14 15.85 -6.80
CA ASP A 307 -25.53 16.08 -7.20
C ASP A 307 -25.72 17.49 -7.79
N ASN A 308 -25.09 18.49 -7.17
CA ASN A 308 -25.09 19.87 -7.68
C ASN A 308 -24.38 19.99 -9.04
N LEU A 309 -23.25 19.30 -9.24
CA LEU A 309 -22.55 19.26 -10.53
C LEU A 309 -23.39 18.53 -11.60
N ASP A 310 -24.08 17.45 -11.24
CA ASP A 310 -24.99 16.73 -12.13
C ASP A 310 -26.20 17.58 -12.53
N GLN A 311 -26.73 18.40 -11.62
CA GLN A 311 -27.73 19.41 -11.96
C GLN A 311 -27.19 20.48 -12.91
N LYS A 312 -25.98 21.01 -12.66
CA LYS A 312 -25.33 21.97 -13.57
C LYS A 312 -25.08 21.40 -14.96
N LEU A 313 -24.64 20.14 -15.06
CA LEU A 313 -24.41 19.47 -16.34
C LEU A 313 -25.69 19.35 -17.17
N LYS A 314 -26.88 19.27 -16.55
CA LYS A 314 -28.15 19.29 -17.27
C LYS A 314 -28.43 20.66 -17.92
N GLY A 315 -28.09 21.75 -17.24
CA GLY A 315 -28.35 23.13 -17.71
C GLY A 315 -27.24 23.74 -18.57
N ILE A 316 -26.08 23.05 -18.70
CA ILE A 316 -24.86 23.62 -19.29
C ILE A 316 -25.02 24.10 -20.73
N MET A 317 -25.87 23.43 -21.52
CA MET A 317 -26.10 23.83 -22.91
C MET A 317 -26.82 25.18 -22.99
N GLY A 318 -27.87 25.37 -22.20
CA GLY A 318 -28.58 26.63 -22.11
C GLY A 318 -27.72 27.74 -21.53
N ASP A 319 -27.00 27.45 -20.44
CA ASP A 319 -26.12 28.42 -19.78
C ASP A 319 -25.00 28.90 -20.72
N ALA A 320 -24.39 27.99 -21.49
CA ALA A 320 -23.37 28.33 -22.48
C ALA A 320 -23.94 29.17 -23.64
N LEU A 321 -25.16 28.87 -24.08
CA LEU A 321 -25.84 29.59 -25.15
C LEU A 321 -26.14 31.03 -24.74
N VAL A 322 -26.74 31.23 -23.56
CA VAL A 322 -27.03 32.57 -23.04
C VAL A 322 -25.73 33.32 -22.75
N SER A 323 -24.70 32.66 -22.21
CA SER A 323 -23.40 33.28 -21.94
C SER A 323 -22.71 33.76 -23.21
N ALA A 324 -22.71 32.94 -24.26
CA ALA A 324 -22.15 33.31 -25.56
C ALA A 324 -22.92 34.47 -26.21
N ALA A 325 -24.26 34.48 -26.09
CA ALA A 325 -25.09 35.57 -26.59
C ALA A 325 -24.76 36.88 -25.85
N CYS A 326 -24.59 36.83 -24.53
CA CYS A 326 -24.14 37.97 -23.76
C CYS A 326 -22.75 38.43 -24.20
N ILE A 327 -21.77 37.53 -24.32
CA ILE A 327 -20.39 37.91 -24.66
C ILE A 327 -20.30 38.60 -26.02
N VAL A 328 -21.07 38.14 -27.01
CA VAL A 328 -21.00 38.66 -28.37
C VAL A 328 -21.88 39.89 -28.59
N TYR A 329 -23.07 39.95 -27.97
CA TYR A 329 -24.05 40.99 -28.28
C TYR A 329 -24.21 42.06 -27.19
N SER A 330 -23.75 41.82 -25.96
CA SER A 330 -24.04 42.72 -24.83
C SER A 330 -23.01 43.84 -24.63
N GLY A 331 -21.85 43.77 -25.26
CA GLY A 331 -20.72 44.66 -24.92
C GLY A 331 -20.98 46.16 -25.08
N VAL A 332 -21.79 46.56 -26.07
CA VAL A 332 -22.17 47.96 -26.29
C VAL A 332 -23.37 48.40 -25.44
N LEU A 333 -24.14 47.43 -24.94
CA LEU A 333 -25.41 47.67 -24.24
C LEU A 333 -25.16 48.09 -22.79
N SER A 334 -26.01 48.99 -22.29
CA SER A 334 -26.02 49.34 -20.86
C SER A 334 -26.67 48.24 -20.02
N ALA A 335 -26.46 48.25 -18.70
CA ALA A 335 -26.93 47.23 -17.77
C ALA A 335 -28.41 46.82 -17.98
N ARG A 336 -29.31 47.81 -18.13
CA ARG A 336 -30.73 47.57 -18.38
C ARG A 336 -30.99 46.76 -19.67
N TYR A 337 -30.27 47.09 -20.74
CA TYR A 337 -30.42 46.40 -22.02
C TYR A 337 -29.78 45.01 -22.02
N ARG A 338 -28.70 44.82 -21.23
CA ARG A 338 -28.12 43.49 -21.02
C ARG A 338 -29.08 42.57 -20.31
N GLN A 339 -29.72 43.03 -19.23
CA GLN A 339 -30.76 42.27 -18.54
C GLN A 339 -31.92 41.90 -19.47
N GLN A 340 -32.38 42.84 -20.31
CA GLN A 340 -33.40 42.55 -21.32
C GLN A 340 -32.94 41.48 -22.31
N LEU A 341 -31.73 41.58 -22.84
CA LEU A 341 -31.16 40.58 -23.74
C LEU A 341 -31.10 39.20 -23.08
N THR A 342 -30.59 39.13 -21.86
CA THR A 342 -30.50 37.88 -21.08
C THR A 342 -31.88 37.26 -20.87
N ASN A 343 -32.87 38.05 -20.46
CA ASN A 343 -34.24 37.57 -20.24
C ASN A 343 -34.89 37.04 -21.53
N GLU A 344 -34.71 37.73 -22.65
CA GLU A 344 -35.19 37.25 -23.96
C GLU A 344 -34.49 35.95 -24.36
N CYS A 345 -33.18 35.84 -24.15
CA CYS A 345 -32.43 34.60 -24.41
C CYS A 345 -32.91 33.43 -23.53
N LEU A 346 -33.15 33.67 -22.25
CA LEU A 346 -33.70 32.67 -21.32
C LEU A 346 -35.10 32.21 -21.74
N LYS A 347 -35.95 33.15 -22.15
CA LYS A 347 -37.29 32.87 -22.67
C LYS A 347 -37.22 31.99 -23.91
N LEU A 348 -36.36 32.32 -24.88
CA LEU A 348 -36.16 31.52 -26.09
C LEU A 348 -35.65 30.10 -25.79
N CYS A 349 -34.75 29.95 -24.80
CA CYS A 349 -34.30 28.63 -24.36
C CYS A 349 -35.46 27.81 -23.79
N THR A 350 -36.31 28.45 -22.98
CA THR A 350 -37.50 27.80 -22.39
C THR A 350 -38.50 27.39 -23.48
N GLU A 351 -38.80 28.27 -24.43
CA GLU A 351 -39.69 28.00 -25.58
C GLU A 351 -39.15 26.87 -26.48
N SER A 352 -37.82 26.74 -26.56
CA SER A 352 -37.14 25.72 -27.36
C SER A 352 -36.86 24.42 -26.60
N ASN A 353 -37.37 24.26 -25.37
CA ASN A 353 -37.08 23.12 -24.48
C ASN A 353 -35.59 22.86 -24.22
N ILE A 354 -34.77 23.92 -24.19
CA ILE A 354 -33.35 23.83 -23.84
C ILE A 354 -33.23 24.03 -22.33
N PRO A 355 -32.67 23.06 -21.57
CA PRO A 355 -32.50 23.19 -20.14
C PRO A 355 -31.48 24.28 -19.80
N VAL A 356 -31.83 25.12 -18.83
CA VAL A 356 -31.01 26.21 -18.29
C VAL A 356 -30.99 26.06 -16.76
N SER A 357 -29.90 26.50 -16.13
CA SER A 357 -29.84 26.55 -14.67
C SER A 357 -30.92 27.50 -14.09
N PRO A 358 -31.61 27.14 -12.99
CA PRO A 358 -32.76 27.91 -12.48
C PRO A 358 -32.41 29.33 -12.03
N ASN A 359 -31.17 29.57 -11.59
CA ASN A 359 -30.67 30.89 -11.18
C ASN A 359 -29.47 31.28 -12.06
N TYR A 360 -29.68 31.35 -13.38
CA TYR A 360 -28.64 31.75 -14.31
C TYR A 360 -28.09 33.15 -14.00
N SER A 361 -26.77 33.27 -13.95
CA SER A 361 -26.04 34.54 -13.94
C SER A 361 -24.78 34.38 -14.79
N LEU A 362 -24.53 35.37 -15.65
CA LEU A 362 -23.34 35.39 -16.51
C LEU A 362 -22.06 35.30 -15.68
N VAL A 363 -22.04 36.00 -14.54
CA VAL A 363 -20.88 36.01 -13.62
C VAL A 363 -20.64 34.60 -13.08
N ASN A 364 -21.65 33.94 -12.54
CA ASN A 364 -21.51 32.59 -11.98
C ASN A 364 -21.14 31.53 -13.04
N CYS A 365 -21.56 31.72 -14.29
CA CYS A 365 -21.27 30.78 -15.37
C CYS A 365 -19.84 30.94 -15.92
N MET A 366 -19.35 32.17 -16.02
CA MET A 366 -18.08 32.47 -16.69
C MET A 366 -16.90 32.64 -15.73
N THR A 367 -17.15 32.88 -14.44
CA THR A 367 -16.10 33.19 -13.46
C THR A 367 -16.28 32.46 -12.15
N GLU A 368 -15.16 32.29 -11.46
CA GLU A 368 -15.13 31.82 -10.07
C GLU A 368 -15.10 33.02 -9.12
N LYS A 369 -15.68 32.85 -7.92
CA LYS A 369 -15.68 33.90 -6.88
C LYS A 369 -14.28 34.39 -6.53
N ASN A 370 -13.28 33.51 -6.59
CA ASN A 370 -11.88 33.87 -6.34
C ASN A 370 -11.29 34.76 -7.43
N GLU A 371 -11.68 34.55 -8.69
CA GLU A 371 -11.25 35.40 -9.79
C GLU A 371 -11.88 36.79 -9.71
N VAL A 372 -13.18 36.88 -9.42
CA VAL A 372 -13.86 38.18 -9.24
C VAL A 372 -13.19 38.98 -8.12
N ARG A 373 -12.83 38.33 -7.00
CA ARG A 373 -12.07 38.96 -5.90
C ARG A 373 -10.72 39.49 -6.35
N LYS A 374 -10.00 38.77 -7.22
CA LYS A 374 -8.72 39.25 -7.78
C LYS A 374 -8.93 40.52 -8.59
N TRP A 375 -9.98 40.59 -9.41
CA TRP A 375 -10.29 41.80 -10.17
C TRP A 375 -10.66 42.98 -9.27
N GLN A 376 -11.46 42.73 -8.23
CA GLN A 376 -11.82 43.76 -7.25
C GLN A 376 -10.60 44.30 -6.50
N ASN A 377 -9.68 43.42 -6.12
CA ASN A 377 -8.40 43.82 -5.51
C ASN A 377 -7.52 44.62 -6.49
N ALA A 378 -7.68 44.40 -7.80
CA ALA A 378 -7.03 45.17 -8.87
C ALA A 378 -7.82 46.44 -9.27
N GLY A 379 -8.76 46.90 -8.44
CA GLY A 379 -9.47 48.16 -8.62
C GLY A 379 -10.76 48.09 -9.46
N LEU A 380 -11.24 46.90 -9.82
CA LEU A 380 -12.56 46.74 -10.41
C LEU A 380 -13.64 47.07 -9.36
N PRO A 381 -14.66 47.89 -9.69
CA PRO A 381 -15.72 48.18 -8.73
C PRO A 381 -16.60 46.96 -8.46
N LEU A 382 -17.30 47.01 -7.33
CA LEU A 382 -18.02 45.87 -6.74
C LEU A 382 -19.37 45.56 -7.42
N ASP A 383 -19.75 46.35 -8.43
CA ASP A 383 -21.02 46.19 -9.12
C ASP A 383 -20.99 45.06 -10.17
N GLU A 384 -22.17 44.49 -10.42
CA GLU A 384 -22.32 43.37 -11.37
C GLU A 384 -22.00 43.80 -12.79
N TYR A 385 -22.37 45.01 -13.20
CA TYR A 385 -22.13 45.52 -14.56
C TYR A 385 -20.64 45.63 -14.90
N SER A 386 -19.82 46.08 -13.95
CA SER A 386 -18.38 46.13 -14.10
C SER A 386 -17.74 44.74 -14.11
N THR A 387 -18.28 43.81 -13.31
CA THR A 387 -17.87 42.40 -13.36
C THR A 387 -18.20 41.77 -14.71
N GLU A 388 -19.37 42.06 -15.28
CA GLU A 388 -19.71 41.65 -16.65
C GLU A 388 -18.74 42.27 -17.68
N ASN A 389 -18.38 43.55 -17.55
CA ASN A 389 -17.41 44.17 -18.45
C ASN A 389 -16.06 43.47 -18.41
N ALA A 390 -15.58 43.08 -17.22
CA ALA A 390 -14.36 42.31 -17.08
C ALA A 390 -14.44 40.95 -17.79
N ILE A 391 -15.60 40.27 -17.71
CA ILE A 391 -15.86 39.02 -18.43
C ILE A 391 -15.80 39.23 -19.95
N LEU A 392 -16.42 40.30 -20.44
CA LEU A 392 -16.43 40.64 -21.86
C LEU A 392 -15.02 40.94 -22.39
N VAL A 393 -14.20 41.66 -21.62
CA VAL A 393 -12.80 41.95 -21.98
C VAL A 393 -11.98 40.67 -22.03
N LYS A 394 -12.19 39.74 -21.09
CA LYS A 394 -11.41 38.49 -21.00
C LYS A 394 -11.82 37.45 -22.05
N HIS A 395 -13.12 37.28 -22.29
CA HIS A 395 -13.67 36.22 -23.14
C HIS A 395 -14.06 36.69 -24.55
N GLY A 396 -13.98 37.99 -24.82
CA GLY A 396 -14.22 38.55 -26.15
C GLY A 396 -13.17 38.09 -27.16
N GLN A 397 -13.60 37.62 -28.34
CA GLN A 397 -12.68 37.20 -29.41
C GLN A 397 -12.04 38.39 -30.16
N ARG A 398 -12.73 39.54 -30.18
CA ARG A 398 -12.28 40.79 -30.80
C ARG A 398 -11.57 41.66 -29.76
N CYS A 399 -10.67 42.51 -30.22
CA CYS A 399 -10.06 43.53 -29.38
C CYS A 399 -11.17 44.45 -28.82
N PRO A 400 -11.36 44.50 -27.49
CA PRO A 400 -12.43 45.29 -26.90
C PRO A 400 -12.13 46.79 -27.02
N LEU A 401 -13.12 47.57 -27.47
CA LEU A 401 -13.06 49.02 -27.40
C LEU A 401 -13.63 49.47 -26.05
N LEU A 402 -12.79 50.12 -25.24
CA LEU A 402 -13.17 50.59 -23.91
C LEU A 402 -13.58 52.05 -23.97
N ILE A 403 -14.84 52.33 -23.64
CA ILE A 403 -15.35 53.69 -23.49
C ILE A 403 -15.29 54.02 -22.00
N ASP A 404 -14.22 54.67 -21.56
CA ASP A 404 -13.88 54.86 -20.15
C ASP A 404 -13.68 56.35 -19.80
N PRO A 405 -14.77 57.11 -19.57
CA PRO A 405 -14.67 58.53 -19.23
C PRO A 405 -14.04 58.78 -17.86
N GLU A 406 -14.06 57.80 -16.95
CA GLU A 406 -13.56 57.92 -15.57
C GLU A 406 -12.13 57.35 -15.38
N GLY A 407 -11.59 56.68 -16.42
CA GLY A 407 -10.27 56.06 -16.37
C GLY A 407 -10.18 54.84 -15.43
N GLN A 408 -11.31 54.22 -15.08
CA GLN A 408 -11.36 53.10 -14.15
C GLN A 408 -10.94 51.79 -14.80
N ALA A 409 -11.44 51.51 -16.01
CA ALA A 409 -11.05 50.34 -16.78
C ALA A 409 -9.56 50.39 -17.13
N TYR A 410 -9.03 51.59 -17.42
CA TYR A 410 -7.60 51.82 -17.59
C TYR A 410 -6.79 51.34 -16.38
N LYS A 411 -7.11 51.82 -15.18
CA LYS A 411 -6.41 51.46 -13.94
C LYS A 411 -6.47 49.94 -13.68
N TRP A 412 -7.65 49.35 -13.85
CA TRP A 412 -7.86 47.92 -13.67
C TRP A 412 -7.01 47.07 -14.63
N ILE A 413 -6.96 47.43 -15.92
CA ILE A 413 -6.17 46.71 -16.92
C ILE A 413 -4.67 46.82 -16.61
N CYS A 414 -4.18 48.01 -16.27
CA CYS A 414 -2.78 48.22 -15.90
C CYS A 414 -2.35 47.36 -14.72
N GLN A 415 -3.23 47.17 -13.73
CA GLN A 415 -2.94 46.32 -12.57
C GLN A 415 -3.07 44.82 -12.89
N THR A 416 -3.95 44.45 -13.81
CA THR A 416 -4.28 43.04 -14.10
C THR A 416 -3.35 42.42 -15.15
N ALA A 417 -2.97 43.16 -16.20
CA ALA A 417 -2.20 42.62 -17.34
C ALA A 417 -0.67 42.69 -17.16
N GLY A 418 -0.18 43.24 -16.05
CA GLY A 418 1.26 43.28 -15.74
C GLY A 418 2.02 44.27 -16.63
N LYS A 419 2.97 43.78 -17.44
CA LYS A 419 3.77 44.64 -18.35
C LYS A 419 2.95 44.97 -19.60
N ILE A 420 2.50 46.22 -19.70
CA ILE A 420 1.72 46.72 -20.84
C ILE A 420 2.52 47.83 -21.55
N HIS A 421 2.54 47.78 -22.88
CA HIS A 421 3.09 48.87 -23.70
C HIS A 421 1.98 49.87 -24.00
N HIS A 422 2.13 51.08 -23.46
CA HIS A 422 1.20 52.19 -23.67
C HIS A 422 1.57 52.93 -24.95
N ILE A 423 0.62 53.05 -25.87
CA ILE A 423 0.85 53.70 -27.16
C ILE A 423 -0.33 54.64 -27.45
N ASN A 424 -0.06 55.91 -27.75
CA ASN A 424 -1.09 56.78 -28.31
C ASN A 424 -1.13 56.63 -29.83
N VAL A 425 -2.33 56.54 -30.39
CA VAL A 425 -2.51 56.45 -31.85
C VAL A 425 -2.07 57.73 -32.57
N THR A 426 -1.98 58.85 -31.85
CA THR A 426 -1.50 60.14 -32.37
C THR A 426 0.02 60.22 -32.52
N ASP A 427 0.78 59.28 -31.94
CA ASP A 427 2.24 59.36 -31.91
C ASP A 427 2.84 58.95 -33.26
N ALA A 428 3.79 59.75 -33.75
CA ALA A 428 4.54 59.44 -34.96
C ALA A 428 5.33 58.14 -34.78
N GLY A 429 4.92 57.08 -35.48
CA GLY A 429 5.57 55.77 -35.44
C GLY A 429 4.88 54.72 -34.56
N TYR A 430 3.66 54.96 -34.08
CA TYR A 430 2.89 53.99 -33.29
C TYR A 430 2.79 52.61 -33.97
N LEU A 431 2.63 52.58 -35.29
CA LEU A 431 2.57 51.35 -36.08
C LEU A 431 3.84 50.51 -35.93
N ARG A 432 5.02 51.13 -35.97
CA ARG A 432 6.29 50.40 -35.86
C ARG A 432 6.46 49.78 -34.47
N ILE A 433 6.02 50.47 -33.42
CA ILE A 433 6.02 49.94 -32.06
C ILE A 433 5.05 48.76 -31.97
N LEU A 434 3.85 48.90 -32.54
CA LEU A 434 2.84 47.84 -32.60
C LEU A 434 3.36 46.60 -33.36
N GLU A 435 4.01 46.80 -34.51
CA GLU A 435 4.66 45.73 -35.29
C GLU A 435 5.70 44.97 -34.48
N ASN A 436 6.55 45.69 -33.75
CA ASN A 436 7.55 45.07 -32.88
C ASN A 436 6.90 44.31 -31.73
N SER A 437 5.90 44.90 -31.06
CA SER A 437 5.18 44.24 -29.96
C SER A 437 4.43 42.99 -30.45
N MET A 438 3.91 42.98 -31.68
CA MET A 438 3.30 41.79 -32.30
C MET A 438 4.30 40.65 -32.53
N ARG A 439 5.54 40.97 -32.94
CA ARG A 439 6.59 39.95 -33.11
C ARG A 439 7.04 39.37 -31.76
N VAL A 440 7.20 40.24 -30.76
CA VAL A 440 7.67 39.83 -29.43
C VAL A 440 6.57 39.13 -28.62
N GLY A 441 5.30 39.45 -28.86
CA GLY A 441 4.15 38.93 -28.11
C GLY A 441 3.86 39.71 -26.83
N GLU A 442 4.04 41.04 -26.85
CA GLU A 442 3.75 41.91 -25.70
C GLU A 442 2.33 42.47 -25.76
N THR A 443 1.70 42.65 -24.60
CA THR A 443 0.37 43.27 -24.51
C THR A 443 0.45 44.77 -24.77
N VAL A 444 -0.40 45.28 -25.67
CA VAL A 444 -0.42 46.71 -26.05
C VAL A 444 -1.75 47.34 -25.69
N LEU A 445 -1.69 48.53 -25.08
CA LEU A 445 -2.85 49.36 -24.85
C LEU A 445 -2.80 50.61 -25.72
N LEU A 446 -3.72 50.68 -26.68
CA LEU A 446 -3.90 51.83 -27.55
C LEU A 446 -4.80 52.89 -26.89
N GLN A 447 -4.27 54.09 -26.72
CA GLN A 447 -4.95 55.23 -26.10
C GLN A 447 -5.33 56.29 -27.15
N ASN A 448 -6.35 57.09 -26.81
CA ASN A 448 -6.82 58.22 -27.63
C ASN A 448 -7.19 57.81 -29.06
N PHE A 449 -7.98 56.74 -29.16
CA PHE A 449 -8.38 56.17 -30.43
C PHE A 449 -9.34 57.11 -31.19
N PRO A 450 -9.00 57.56 -32.42
CA PRO A 450 -9.84 58.48 -33.17
C PRO A 450 -11.12 57.79 -33.69
N GLU A 451 -12.17 58.58 -33.97
CA GLU A 451 -13.43 58.07 -34.54
C GLU A 451 -13.25 57.51 -35.96
N THR A 452 -12.26 58.03 -36.70
CA THR A 452 -11.90 57.57 -38.05
C THR A 452 -10.59 56.79 -38.02
N LEU A 453 -10.67 55.56 -38.51
CA LEU A 453 -9.56 54.61 -38.56
C LEU A 453 -8.83 54.65 -39.90
N GLU A 454 -7.50 54.68 -39.85
CA GLU A 454 -6.65 54.44 -41.01
C GLU A 454 -6.81 52.99 -41.54
N SER A 455 -6.62 52.79 -42.84
CA SER A 455 -6.88 51.49 -43.49
C SER A 455 -5.89 50.39 -43.09
N ASN A 456 -4.71 50.75 -42.60
CA ASN A 456 -3.63 49.87 -42.12
C ASN A 456 -3.99 49.11 -40.83
N MET A 457 -4.91 49.62 -40.00
CA MET A 457 -5.31 48.99 -38.74
C MET A 457 -6.38 47.90 -38.92
N LYS A 458 -7.08 47.87 -40.06
CA LYS A 458 -8.16 46.92 -40.32
C LYS A 458 -7.72 45.45 -40.25
N PRO A 459 -6.58 45.05 -40.85
CA PRO A 459 -6.12 43.65 -40.77
C PRO A 459 -5.87 43.20 -39.33
N ILE A 460 -5.28 44.08 -38.49
CA ILE A 460 -4.98 43.81 -37.08
C ILE A 460 -6.26 43.61 -36.28
N LEU A 461 -7.20 44.57 -36.36
CA LEU A 461 -8.44 44.55 -35.60
C LEU A 461 -9.36 43.39 -35.97
N LYS A 462 -9.32 42.97 -37.24
CA LYS A 462 -10.06 41.81 -37.73
C LYS A 462 -9.32 40.48 -37.53
N LYS A 463 -8.06 40.51 -37.11
CA LYS A 463 -7.16 39.36 -37.02
C LYS A 463 -7.11 38.58 -38.34
N GLU A 464 -6.83 39.28 -39.45
CA GLU A 464 -6.65 38.69 -40.79
C GLU A 464 -5.27 37.98 -40.87
N ILE A 465 -5.09 36.95 -40.05
CA ILE A 465 -3.87 36.15 -39.91
C ILE A 465 -3.90 35.03 -40.96
N TYR A 466 -2.77 34.79 -41.60
CA TYR A 466 -2.58 33.67 -42.54
C TYR A 466 -1.32 32.88 -42.19
N THR A 467 -1.34 31.58 -42.44
CA THR A 467 -0.23 30.69 -42.14
C THR A 467 0.66 30.53 -43.36
N LYS A 468 1.98 30.70 -43.19
CA LYS A 468 2.99 30.53 -44.24
C LYS A 468 4.18 29.78 -43.64
N GLY A 469 4.48 28.59 -44.17
CA GLY A 469 5.60 27.78 -43.70
C GLY A 469 5.49 27.29 -42.24
N GLY A 470 4.28 27.16 -41.70
CA GLY A 470 4.04 26.73 -40.30
C GLY A 470 4.07 27.85 -39.26
N GLN A 471 4.39 29.09 -39.67
CA GLN A 471 4.30 30.29 -38.83
C GLN A 471 3.09 31.14 -39.24
N GLU A 472 2.55 31.89 -38.29
CA GLU A 472 1.43 32.82 -38.48
C GLU A 472 1.95 34.21 -38.86
N PHE A 473 1.34 34.82 -39.87
CA PHE A 473 1.70 36.16 -40.35
C PHE A 473 0.47 37.04 -40.52
N ILE A 474 0.68 38.35 -40.42
CA ILE A 474 -0.31 39.38 -40.72
C ILE A 474 0.28 40.38 -41.71
N ARG A 475 -0.53 40.84 -42.67
CA ARG A 475 -0.09 41.84 -43.67
C ARG A 475 -0.65 43.22 -43.30
N ILE A 476 0.23 44.20 -43.16
CA ILE A 476 -0.11 45.58 -42.84
C ILE A 476 0.49 46.47 -43.93
N GLY A 477 -0.36 47.00 -44.81
CA GLY A 477 0.11 47.66 -46.02
C GLY A 477 0.94 46.69 -46.88
N ASP A 478 2.20 47.05 -47.13
CA ASP A 478 3.14 46.23 -47.90
C ASP A 478 4.03 45.32 -47.03
N SER A 479 3.94 45.43 -45.69
CA SER A 479 4.78 44.68 -44.76
C SER A 479 4.12 43.36 -44.32
N GLU A 480 4.86 42.26 -44.36
CA GLU A 480 4.49 40.98 -43.72
C GLU A 480 5.16 40.90 -42.33
N ILE A 481 4.36 40.65 -41.30
CA ILE A 481 4.84 40.60 -39.90
C ILE A 481 4.48 39.25 -39.31
N GLU A 482 5.45 38.60 -38.67
CA GLU A 482 5.23 37.38 -37.89
C GLU A 482 4.33 37.69 -36.68
N PHE A 483 3.25 36.94 -36.54
CA PHE A 483 2.26 37.10 -35.48
C PHE A 483 2.55 36.12 -34.35
N ASN A 484 2.84 36.65 -33.16
CA ASN A 484 3.01 35.86 -31.95
C ASN A 484 1.65 35.62 -31.27
N GLN A 485 1.30 34.38 -30.99
CA GLN A 485 0.02 34.01 -30.35
C GLN A 485 -0.16 34.59 -28.93
N ASN A 486 0.93 34.99 -28.27
CA ASN A 486 0.86 35.63 -26.94
C ASN A 486 0.51 37.12 -27.00
N PHE A 487 0.54 37.74 -28.19
CA PHE A 487 0.18 39.15 -28.38
C PHE A 487 -1.30 39.41 -28.03
N ARG A 488 -1.57 40.49 -27.28
CA ARG A 488 -2.91 40.86 -26.83
C ARG A 488 -3.20 42.35 -26.96
#